data_AF-A0A7J6SJS6-F1
#
_entry.id   AF-A0A7J6SJS6-F1
#
_cell.length_a   1.000
_cell.length_b   1.000
_cell.length_c   1.000
_cell.angle_alpha   90.00
_cell.angle_beta   90.00
_cell.angle_gamma   90.00
#
_symmetry.space_group_name_H-M   'P 1'
#
loop_
_entity.id
_entity.type
_entity.pdbx_description
1 polymer ?
#
loop_
_entity_poly.entity_id
_entity_poly.type
_entity_poly.pdbx_seq_one_letter_code
_entity_poly.pdbx_strand_id
1 'polypeptide(L)'
;NVALDVARVLSKSAEEFADTEISKDALRWLSKRPTEAGKVTVVGRRGFPEAKFTNKELREITRINGATARAFKSELIGKEEWHLDRAKKRGLHLVEEMVSHGSPPTGRQILLRFHSVPRRVLTSADGRTLKGILVEHPDGTT
;
A
#
# COMPACT_ATOMS: atom_id res chain seq x y z
N ASN A 1 0.20 -10.85 -2.47
CA ASN A 1 -0.82 -11.07 -3.50
C ASN A 1 -2.10 -10.37 -3.07
N VAL A 2 -3.00 -11.02 -2.31
CA VAL A 2 -4.32 -10.47 -1.93
C VAL A 2 -4.29 -9.01 -1.43
N ALA A 3 -3.39 -8.65 -0.53
CA ALA A 3 -3.32 -7.28 -0.01
C ALA A 3 -3.05 -6.21 -1.09
N LEU A 4 -2.23 -6.54 -2.11
CA LEU A 4 -1.97 -5.62 -3.22
C LEU A 4 -3.12 -5.59 -4.22
N ASP A 5 -3.86 -6.68 -4.38
CA ASP A 5 -5.08 -6.67 -5.20
C ASP A 5 -6.15 -5.76 -4.58
N VAL A 6 -6.36 -5.87 -3.27
CA VAL A 6 -7.27 -4.96 -2.55
C VAL A 6 -6.79 -3.51 -2.68
N ALA A 7 -5.49 -3.26 -2.50
CA ALA A 7 -4.95 -1.91 -2.67
C ALA A 7 -5.15 -1.38 -4.10
N ARG A 8 -4.92 -2.20 -5.11
CA ARG A 8 -5.15 -1.85 -6.52
C ARG A 8 -6.61 -1.51 -6.79
N VAL A 9 -7.55 -2.32 -6.28
CA VAL A 9 -8.98 -2.03 -6.43
C VAL A 9 -9.37 -0.72 -5.76
N LEU A 10 -8.88 -0.48 -4.55
CA LEU A 10 -9.18 0.74 -3.81
C LEU A 10 -8.48 1.99 -4.39
N SER A 11 -7.38 1.86 -5.11
CA SER A 11 -6.65 3.02 -5.65
C SER A 11 -7.01 3.41 -7.07
N LYS A 12 -7.66 2.51 -7.82
CA LYS A 12 -8.15 2.80 -9.17
C LYS A 12 -9.41 3.67 -9.16
N SER A 13 -9.62 4.42 -10.24
CA SER A 13 -10.88 5.11 -10.50
C SER A 13 -11.96 4.12 -10.92
N ALA A 14 -13.24 4.53 -10.87
CA ALA A 14 -14.34 3.66 -11.30
C ALA A 14 -14.27 3.37 -12.82
N GLU A 15 -13.82 4.35 -13.60
CA GLU A 15 -13.69 4.26 -15.06
C GLU A 15 -12.67 3.20 -15.47
N GLU A 16 -11.61 2.99 -14.68
CA GLU A 16 -10.61 1.93 -14.91
C GLU A 16 -11.18 0.50 -14.76
N PHE A 17 -12.42 0.36 -14.30
CA PHE A 17 -13.11 -0.92 -14.17
C PHE A 17 -14.25 -1.11 -15.18
N ALA A 18 -14.49 -0.15 -16.08
CA ALA A 18 -15.64 -0.17 -17.00
C ALA A 18 -15.73 -1.47 -17.82
N ASP A 19 -14.58 -2.02 -18.23
CA ASP A 19 -14.49 -3.23 -19.07
C ASP A 19 -14.19 -4.51 -18.26
N THR A 20 -14.46 -4.50 -16.95
CA THR A 20 -14.16 -5.64 -16.06
C THR A 20 -15.43 -6.28 -15.51
N GLU A 21 -15.32 -7.51 -15.03
CA GLU A 21 -16.42 -8.25 -14.38
C GLU A 21 -16.67 -7.81 -12.91
N ILE A 22 -16.27 -6.60 -12.53
CA ILE A 22 -16.52 -6.10 -11.18
C ILE A 22 -18.03 -5.97 -10.95
N SER A 23 -18.49 -6.26 -9.72
CA SER A 23 -19.91 -6.13 -9.41
C SER A 23 -20.40 -4.68 -9.53
N LYS A 24 -21.65 -4.50 -9.99
CA LYS A 24 -22.29 -3.18 -10.08
C LYS A 24 -22.34 -2.46 -8.74
N ASP A 25 -22.47 -3.21 -7.64
CA ASP A 25 -22.48 -2.67 -6.28
C ASP A 25 -21.11 -2.12 -5.87
N ALA A 26 -20.03 -2.87 -6.16
CA ALA A 26 -18.67 -2.38 -5.93
C ALA A 26 -18.36 -1.16 -6.80
N LEU A 27 -18.74 -1.17 -8.09
CA LEU A 27 -18.52 -0.03 -8.99
C LEU A 27 -19.26 1.23 -8.51
N ARG A 28 -20.53 1.09 -8.09
CA ARG A 28 -21.32 2.17 -7.50
C ARG A 28 -20.71 2.70 -6.20
N TRP A 29 -20.12 1.82 -5.39
CA TRP A 29 -19.42 2.27 -4.18
C TRP A 29 -18.15 3.04 -4.55
N LEU A 30 -17.35 2.53 -5.48
CA LEU A 30 -16.10 3.16 -5.95
C LEU A 30 -16.36 4.55 -6.54
N SER A 31 -17.45 4.75 -7.30
CA SER A 31 -17.80 6.03 -7.93
C SER A 31 -18.29 7.10 -6.95
N LYS A 32 -18.77 6.70 -5.77
CA LYS A 32 -19.20 7.63 -4.71
C LYS A 32 -18.06 8.06 -3.78
N ARG A 33 -16.87 7.46 -3.91
CA ARG A 33 -15.73 7.83 -3.07
C ARG A 33 -15.20 9.19 -3.49
N PRO A 34 -14.70 9.99 -2.53
CA PRO A 34 -13.94 11.19 -2.85
C PRO A 34 -12.80 10.86 -3.82
N THR A 35 -12.74 11.62 -4.91
CA THR A 35 -11.68 11.53 -5.91
C THR A 35 -10.34 12.01 -5.37
N GLU A 36 -10.36 12.89 -4.37
CA GLU A 36 -9.19 13.55 -3.81
C GLU A 36 -8.58 12.78 -2.61
N ALA A 37 -7.26 12.56 -2.68
CA ALA A 37 -6.35 12.26 -1.58
C ALA A 37 -6.61 11.04 -0.67
N GLY A 38 -7.30 10.00 -1.15
CA GLY A 38 -7.38 8.73 -0.43
C GLY A 38 -6.01 8.05 -0.28
N LYS A 39 -5.67 7.59 0.94
CA LYS A 39 -4.48 6.78 1.22
C LYS A 39 -4.87 5.35 1.52
N VAL A 40 -4.23 4.40 0.85
CA VAL A 40 -4.33 2.97 1.15
C VAL A 40 -2.98 2.50 1.69
N THR A 41 -2.95 2.06 2.94
CA THR A 41 -1.71 1.59 3.57
C THR A 41 -1.72 0.07 3.67
N VAL A 42 -0.70 -0.58 3.11
CA VAL A 42 -0.45 -2.01 3.24
C VAL A 42 0.62 -2.20 4.30
N VAL A 43 0.23 -2.80 5.43
CA VAL A 43 1.09 -2.96 6.60
C VAL A 43 1.63 -4.40 6.67
N GLY A 44 2.94 -4.53 6.62
CA GLY A 44 3.67 -5.77 6.80
C GLY A 44 4.43 -5.77 8.13
N ARG A 45 4.16 -6.75 8.99
CA ARG A 45 4.87 -6.93 10.28
C ARG A 45 6.35 -7.30 10.17
N ARG A 46 6.81 -7.69 8.97
CA ARG A 46 8.19 -8.09 8.66
C ARG A 46 8.71 -7.25 7.49
N GLY A 47 9.96 -7.46 7.10
CA GLY A 47 10.61 -6.76 6.01
C GLY A 47 10.11 -7.16 4.63
N PHE A 48 10.65 -6.45 3.64
CA PHE A 48 10.51 -6.81 2.23
C PHE A 48 10.99 -8.24 1.89
N PRO A 49 12.07 -8.79 2.48
CA PRO A 49 12.52 -10.16 2.19
C PRO A 49 11.41 -11.19 2.40
N GLU A 50 10.61 -11.05 3.45
CA GLU A 50 9.54 -12.00 3.80
C GLU A 50 8.20 -11.72 3.11
N ALA A 51 8.08 -10.58 2.42
CA ALA A 51 6.86 -10.22 1.72
C ALA A 51 6.48 -11.26 0.67
N LYS A 52 5.19 -11.54 0.51
CA LYS A 52 4.72 -12.62 -0.38
C LYS A 52 4.21 -12.15 -1.73
N PHE A 53 4.08 -10.84 -1.95
CA PHE A 53 3.71 -10.31 -3.26
C PHE A 53 4.75 -10.62 -4.34
N THR A 54 4.30 -10.63 -5.58
CA THR A 54 5.16 -10.85 -6.75
C THR A 54 5.64 -9.53 -7.36
N ASN A 55 6.69 -9.58 -8.19
CA ASN A 55 7.15 -8.40 -8.93
C ASN A 55 6.10 -7.89 -9.94
N LYS A 56 5.20 -8.76 -10.43
CA LYS A 56 4.09 -8.34 -11.30
C LYS A 56 3.16 -7.41 -10.54
N GLU A 57 2.72 -7.83 -9.36
CA GLU A 57 1.81 -7.07 -8.50
C GLU A 57 2.43 -5.74 -8.04
N LEU A 58 3.72 -5.73 -7.69
CA LEU A 58 4.44 -4.50 -7.36
C LEU A 58 4.48 -3.50 -8.53
N ARG A 59 4.65 -3.98 -9.77
CA ARG A 59 4.60 -3.09 -10.95
C ARG A 59 3.20 -2.61 -11.27
N GLU A 60 2.18 -3.39 -10.96
CA GLU A 60 0.79 -2.99 -11.22
C GLU A 60 0.40 -1.79 -10.36
N ILE A 61 0.83 -1.73 -9.09
CA ILE A 61 0.52 -0.59 -8.20
C ILE A 61 1.25 0.71 -8.57
N THR A 62 2.40 0.65 -9.26
CA THR A 62 3.10 1.85 -9.74
C THR A 62 2.53 2.44 -11.03
N ARG A 63 1.63 1.71 -11.69
CA ARG A 63 1.05 2.07 -13.00
C ARG A 63 -0.41 2.51 -12.91
N ILE A 64 -0.93 2.71 -11.69
CA ILE A 64 -2.32 3.15 -11.49
C ILE A 64 -2.43 4.65 -11.81
N ASN A 65 -3.36 5.00 -12.68
CA ASN A 65 -3.56 6.38 -13.11
C ASN A 65 -4.03 7.25 -11.93
N GLY A 66 -3.34 8.37 -11.70
CA GLY A 66 -3.67 9.29 -10.61
C GLY A 66 -3.42 8.73 -9.20
N ALA A 67 -2.59 7.68 -9.08
CA ALA A 67 -2.14 7.18 -7.79
C ALA A 67 -0.61 7.06 -7.73
N THR A 68 -0.04 7.37 -6.58
CA THR A 68 1.40 7.26 -6.30
C THR A 68 1.65 6.14 -5.29
N ALA A 69 2.40 5.11 -5.67
CA ALA A 69 2.90 4.10 -4.74
C ALA A 69 4.14 4.64 -4.00
N ARG A 70 4.21 4.42 -2.68
CA ARG A 70 5.31 4.91 -1.84
C ARG A 70 5.78 3.87 -0.84
N ALA A 71 7.08 3.86 -0.60
CA ALA A 71 7.75 3.16 0.50
C ALA A 71 8.59 4.15 1.31
N PHE A 72 9.12 3.70 2.45
CA PHE A 72 9.89 4.55 3.37
C PHE A 72 11.32 4.06 3.50
N LYS A 73 12.28 4.97 3.36
CA LYS A 73 13.72 4.65 3.45
C LYS A 73 14.09 4.01 4.79
N SER A 74 13.48 4.46 5.89
CA SER A 74 13.70 3.93 7.24
C SER A 74 13.34 2.44 7.37
N GLU A 75 12.48 1.92 6.49
CA GLU A 75 12.05 0.53 6.50
C GLU A 75 12.93 -0.39 5.63
N LEU A 76 13.91 0.18 4.92
CA LEU A 76 14.88 -0.55 4.09
C LEU A 76 16.30 -0.49 4.67
N ILE A 77 16.45 -0.08 5.94
CA ILE A 77 17.75 -0.07 6.62
C ILE A 77 18.28 -1.51 6.75
N GLY A 78 19.58 -1.70 6.48
CA GLY A 78 20.22 -3.02 6.52
C GLY A 78 19.91 -3.90 5.30
N LYS A 79 19.33 -3.34 4.23
CA LYS A 79 19.03 -4.07 3.00
C LYS A 79 20.26 -4.69 2.33
N GLU A 80 21.44 -4.13 2.59
CA GLU A 80 22.73 -4.62 2.11
C GLU A 80 23.06 -6.01 2.68
N GLU A 81 22.53 -6.35 3.85
CA GLU A 81 22.71 -7.65 4.52
C GLU A 81 21.65 -8.68 4.10
N TRP A 82 20.63 -8.28 3.35
CA TRP A 82 19.56 -9.18 2.94
C TRP A 82 20.03 -10.20 1.90
N HIS A 83 19.93 -11.48 2.24
CA HIS A 83 20.17 -12.58 1.31
C HIS A 83 18.96 -12.79 0.39
N LEU A 84 18.91 -12.01 -0.70
CA LEU A 84 17.82 -12.03 -1.67
C LEU A 84 18.15 -12.88 -2.90
N ASP A 85 17.20 -13.69 -3.34
CA ASP A 85 17.26 -14.31 -4.67
C ASP A 85 17.12 -13.25 -5.80
N ARG A 86 17.34 -13.67 -7.05
CA ARG A 86 17.26 -12.77 -8.21
C ARG A 86 15.88 -12.12 -8.36
N ALA A 87 14.79 -12.82 -8.04
CA ALA A 87 13.46 -12.26 -8.14
C ALA A 87 13.22 -11.18 -7.08
N LYS A 88 13.62 -11.44 -5.83
CA LYS A 88 13.57 -10.50 -4.73
C LYS A 88 14.45 -9.27 -4.94
N LYS A 89 15.66 -9.41 -5.49
CA LYS A 89 16.50 -8.24 -5.85
C LYS A 89 15.81 -7.30 -6.84
N ARG A 90 15.14 -7.84 -7.86
CA ARG A 90 14.34 -7.03 -8.80
C ARG A 90 13.15 -6.37 -8.13
N GLY A 91 12.49 -7.06 -7.20
CA GLY A 91 11.39 -6.49 -6.44
C GLY A 91 11.86 -5.38 -5.49
N LEU A 92 13.05 -5.53 -4.90
CA LEU A 92 13.66 -4.50 -4.06
C LEU A 92 13.89 -3.22 -4.85
N HIS A 93 14.42 -3.33 -6.07
CA HIS A 93 14.59 -2.17 -6.95
C HIS A 93 13.28 -1.41 -7.20
N LEU A 94 12.17 -2.13 -7.45
CA LEU A 94 10.85 -1.50 -7.59
C LEU A 94 10.40 -0.78 -6.32
N VAL A 95 10.71 -1.33 -5.14
CA VAL A 95 10.37 -0.71 -3.85
C VAL A 95 11.26 0.51 -3.57
N GLU A 96 12.54 0.47 -3.97
CA GLU A 96 13.45 1.61 -3.89
C GLU A 96 13.00 2.77 -4.77
N GLU A 97 12.50 2.50 -5.98
CA GLU A 97 11.88 3.51 -6.86
C GLU A 97 10.64 4.18 -6.21
N MET A 98 9.93 3.46 -5.34
CA MET A 98 8.78 3.99 -4.59
C MET A 98 9.21 4.84 -3.37
N VAL A 99 10.48 4.81 -2.96
CA VAL A 99 10.94 5.66 -1.85
C VAL A 99 10.87 7.12 -2.31
N SER A 100 10.08 7.92 -1.61
CA SER A 100 9.91 9.33 -1.97
C SER A 100 11.13 10.15 -1.60
N HIS A 101 11.55 11.00 -2.54
CA HIS A 101 12.68 11.92 -2.41
C HIS A 101 12.24 13.38 -2.17
N GLY A 102 11.04 13.60 -1.62
CA GLY A 102 10.57 14.94 -1.23
C GLY A 102 9.52 15.56 -2.16
N SER A 103 9.15 14.92 -3.27
CA SER A 103 8.02 15.38 -4.08
C SER A 103 6.68 15.09 -3.39
N PRO A 104 5.74 16.06 -3.37
CA PRO A 104 4.40 15.80 -2.90
C PRO A 104 3.72 14.76 -3.80
N PRO A 105 2.94 13.84 -3.22
CA PRO A 105 2.21 12.87 -4.01
C PRO A 105 1.17 13.58 -4.88
N THR A 106 0.98 13.09 -6.10
CA THR A 106 -0.15 13.51 -6.93
C THR A 106 -1.27 12.47 -6.81
N GLY A 107 -2.48 12.93 -6.53
CA GLY A 107 -3.66 12.08 -6.41
C GLY A 107 -3.66 11.13 -5.21
N ARG A 108 -4.14 9.89 -5.42
CA ARG A 108 -4.28 8.85 -4.37
C ARG A 108 -2.92 8.28 -4.00
N GLN A 109 -2.83 7.63 -2.84
CA GLN A 109 -1.58 7.02 -2.38
C GLN A 109 -1.76 5.54 -2.06
N ILE A 110 -0.76 4.74 -2.43
CA ILE A 110 -0.56 3.39 -1.91
C ILE A 110 0.72 3.40 -1.08
N LEU A 111 0.61 3.24 0.22
CA LEU A 111 1.74 3.22 1.13
C LEU A 111 2.10 1.77 1.48
N LEU A 112 3.30 1.34 1.17
CA LEU A 112 3.86 0.10 1.67
C LEU A 112 4.61 0.41 2.97
N ARG A 113 4.20 -0.23 4.07
CA ARG A 113 4.85 -0.12 5.39
C ARG A 113 5.39 -1.48 5.78
N PHE A 114 6.71 -1.62 5.93
CA PHE A 114 7.36 -2.83 6.42
C PHE A 114 7.75 -2.69 7.90
N HIS A 115 8.07 -3.83 8.52
CA HIS A 115 8.43 -3.91 9.94
C HIS A 115 7.45 -3.17 10.87
N SER A 116 6.19 -3.10 10.46
CA SER A 116 5.15 -2.29 11.09
C SER A 116 4.11 -3.21 11.69
N VAL A 117 3.90 -3.12 13.00
CA VAL A 117 3.08 -4.08 13.76
C VAL A 117 1.75 -3.44 14.15
N PRO A 118 0.62 -3.90 13.62
CA PRO A 118 -0.70 -3.46 14.10
C PRO A 118 -0.89 -3.88 15.55
N ARG A 119 -1.11 -2.92 16.44
CA ARG A 119 -1.28 -3.16 17.88
C ARG A 119 -2.73 -3.11 18.32
N ARG A 120 -3.51 -2.18 17.79
CA ARG A 120 -4.88 -1.95 18.27
C ARG A 120 -5.78 -1.32 17.22
N VAL A 121 -7.02 -1.79 17.15
CA VAL A 121 -8.09 -1.12 16.41
C VAL A 121 -8.67 -0.01 17.28
N LEU A 122 -8.75 1.20 16.75
CA LEU A 122 -9.31 2.36 17.43
C LEU A 122 -10.75 2.57 16.97
N THR A 123 -11.68 2.76 17.89
CA THR A 123 -13.10 2.98 17.61
C THR A 123 -13.62 4.24 18.32
N SER A 124 -14.81 4.69 17.94
CA SER A 124 -15.60 5.67 18.71
C SER A 124 -15.92 5.14 20.11
N ALA A 125 -16.32 6.04 21.02
CA ALA A 125 -16.67 5.69 22.39
C ALA A 125 -17.80 4.63 22.49
N ASP A 126 -18.73 4.63 21.54
CA ASP A 126 -19.81 3.63 21.44
C ASP A 126 -19.39 2.31 20.76
N GLY A 127 -18.13 2.20 20.33
CA GLY A 127 -17.58 1.02 19.67
C GLY A 127 -18.09 0.77 18.23
N ARG A 128 -18.96 1.61 17.68
CA ARG A 128 -19.63 1.34 16.39
C ARG A 128 -18.87 1.85 15.17
N THR A 129 -18.00 2.84 15.33
CA THR A 129 -17.28 3.47 14.23
C THR A 129 -15.78 3.20 14.33
N LEU A 130 -15.18 2.65 13.28
CA LEU A 130 -13.72 2.56 13.15
C LEU A 130 -13.14 3.98 13.03
N LYS A 131 -12.15 4.29 13.88
CA LYS A 131 -11.41 5.56 13.87
C LYS A 131 -9.98 5.41 13.36
N GLY A 132 -9.41 4.21 13.43
CA GLY A 132 -8.08 3.93 12.90
C GLY A 132 -7.50 2.61 13.40
N ILE A 133 -6.23 2.40 13.11
CA ILE A 133 -5.43 1.29 13.62
C ILE A 133 -4.14 1.91 14.16
N LEU A 134 -3.81 1.63 15.41
CA LEU A 134 -2.52 1.97 16.00
C LEU A 134 -1.50 0.96 15.48
N VAL A 135 -0.46 1.46 14.81
CA VAL A 135 0.60 0.66 14.20
C VAL A 135 1.92 1.12 14.76
N GLU A 136 2.69 0.21 15.34
CA GLU A 136 4.04 0.51 15.81
C GLU A 136 5.05 0.33 14.68
N HIS A 137 5.93 1.32 14.50
CA HIS A 137 6.94 1.37 13.45
C HIS A 137 8.35 1.08 14.00
N PRO A 138 9.33 0.77 13.13
CA PRO A 138 10.69 0.40 13.56
C PRO A 138 11.42 1.50 14.33
N ASP A 139 11.07 2.76 14.07
CA ASP A 139 11.60 3.95 14.75
C ASP A 139 10.89 4.22 16.09
N GLY A 140 10.01 3.33 16.54
CA GLY A 140 9.23 3.46 17.76
C GLY A 140 8.03 4.41 17.65
N THR A 141 7.77 4.98 16.47
CA THR A 141 6.61 5.85 16.24
C THR A 141 5.32 5.05 16.08
N THR A 142 4.17 5.71 16.30
CA THR A 142 2.82 5.13 16.17
C THR A 142 1.86 6.03 15.43
#